data_AF-A0A7W1LJW8-F1
#
_entry.id   AF-A0A7W1LJW8-F1
#
_cell.length_a   1.000
_cell.length_b   1.000
_cell.length_c   1.000
_cell.angle_alpha   90.00
_cell.angle_beta   90.00
_cell.angle_gamma   90.00
#
_symmetry.space_group_name_H-M   'P 1'
#
loop_
_entity.id
_entity.type
_entity.pdbx_description
1 polymer ?
#
loop_
_entity_poly.entity_id
_entity_poly.type
_entity_poly.pdbx_seq_one_letter_code
_entity_poly.pdbx_strand_id
1 'polypeptide(L)'
;MEPAELDRCLRVLAEVEALSRTDPEHPDAVAVRRATAKLFKTVKDSRRAERRARVMAADEAVTAATATAAPGRIDDETQGSPLVSNALGASAGTLLRARACYICKNRYVDVDAFYHQLCPSCAELNRSHRDARTDLTGRRALLTGGRAKIGMYIALRLLRDGAHTTITTRFPRDAVRRFAGMPDSADWLHRLRIVGIDLRDPAQVISLAESVA
;
A
#
# COMPACT_ATOMS: atom_id res chain seq x y z
N MET A 1 -6.62 -22.73 -39.79
CA MET A 1 -7.95 -23.15 -40.25
C MET A 1 -7.86 -23.23 -41.75
N GLU A 2 -8.16 -24.38 -42.31
CA GLU A 2 -8.05 -24.58 -43.75
C GLU A 2 -9.11 -23.71 -44.47
N PRO A 3 -8.79 -23.09 -45.63
CA PRO A 3 -9.74 -22.23 -46.33
C PRO A 3 -11.10 -22.88 -46.61
N ALA A 4 -11.11 -24.18 -46.92
CA ALA A 4 -12.32 -24.96 -47.16
C ALA A 4 -13.23 -25.10 -45.92
N GLU A 5 -12.66 -25.08 -44.71
CA GLU A 5 -13.40 -25.14 -43.45
C GLU A 5 -14.05 -23.80 -43.11
N LEU A 6 -13.36 -22.69 -43.40
CA LEU A 6 -13.92 -21.34 -43.25
C LEU A 6 -15.14 -21.16 -44.15
N ASP A 7 -15.01 -21.53 -45.42
CA ASP A 7 -16.11 -21.44 -46.39
C ASP A 7 -17.32 -22.28 -45.96
N ARG A 8 -17.08 -23.48 -45.43
CA ARG A 8 -18.15 -24.32 -44.89
C ARG A 8 -18.82 -23.66 -43.69
N CYS A 9 -18.04 -23.08 -42.77
CA CYS A 9 -18.58 -22.36 -41.61
C CYS A 9 -19.45 -21.16 -42.02
N LEU A 10 -18.96 -20.33 -42.96
CA LEU A 10 -19.70 -19.15 -43.43
C LEU A 10 -21.00 -19.54 -44.14
N ARG A 11 -21.02 -20.63 -44.92
CA ARG A 11 -22.26 -21.17 -45.52
C ARG A 11 -23.28 -21.58 -44.45
N VAL A 12 -22.86 -22.34 -43.44
CA VAL A 12 -23.74 -22.76 -42.34
C VAL A 12 -24.29 -21.54 -41.58
N LEU A 13 -23.48 -20.51 -41.35
CA LEU A 13 -23.95 -19.28 -40.71
C LEU A 13 -25.03 -18.57 -41.55
N ALA A 14 -24.90 -18.53 -42.87
CA ALA A 14 -25.89 -17.93 -43.76
C ALA A 14 -27.22 -18.71 -43.79
N GLU A 15 -27.15 -20.05 -43.81
CA GLU A 15 -28.32 -20.93 -43.72
C GLU A 15 -29.08 -20.72 -42.40
N VAL A 16 -28.34 -20.65 -41.29
CA VAL A 16 -28.93 -20.42 -39.97
C VAL A 16 -29.50 -19.00 -39.82
N GLU A 17 -28.91 -18.00 -40.48
CA GLU A 17 -29.47 -16.65 -40.54
C GLU A 17 -30.85 -16.67 -41.23
N ALA A 18 -30.98 -17.37 -42.36
CA ALA A 18 -32.26 -17.52 -43.05
C ALA A 18 -33.29 -18.23 -42.16
N LEU A 19 -32.90 -19.32 -41.49
CA LEU A 19 -33.75 -20.06 -40.57
C LEU A 19 -34.22 -19.21 -39.38
N SER A 20 -33.34 -18.36 -38.83
CA SER A 20 -33.64 -17.48 -37.70
C SER A 20 -34.69 -16.41 -38.04
N ARG A 21 -34.88 -16.07 -39.33
CA ARG A 21 -35.92 -15.12 -39.77
C ARG A 21 -37.31 -15.75 -39.78
N THR A 22 -37.39 -17.06 -40.00
CA THR A 22 -38.66 -17.81 -40.06
C THR A 22 -39.03 -18.46 -38.74
N ASP A 23 -38.06 -19.02 -38.02
CA ASP A 23 -38.23 -19.63 -36.69
C ASP A 23 -37.06 -19.26 -35.77
N PRO A 24 -37.18 -18.16 -35.01
CA PRO A 24 -36.11 -17.68 -34.13
C PRO A 24 -35.72 -18.61 -32.98
N GLU A 25 -36.59 -19.57 -32.62
CA GLU A 25 -36.39 -20.46 -31.48
C GLU A 25 -36.04 -21.90 -31.91
N HIS A 26 -35.78 -22.11 -33.21
CA HIS A 26 -35.26 -23.36 -33.73
C HIS A 26 -33.97 -23.77 -32.99
N PRO A 27 -33.82 -25.03 -32.53
CA PRO A 27 -32.66 -25.47 -31.74
C PRO A 27 -31.30 -25.13 -32.35
N ASP A 28 -31.16 -25.30 -33.68
CA ASP A 28 -29.92 -24.99 -34.40
C ASP A 28 -29.62 -23.49 -34.45
N ALA A 29 -30.66 -22.65 -34.63
CA ALA A 29 -30.52 -21.20 -34.61
C ALA A 29 -30.08 -20.71 -33.22
N VAL A 30 -30.66 -21.25 -32.15
CA VAL A 30 -30.25 -20.95 -30.77
C VAL A 30 -28.83 -21.42 -30.50
N ALA A 31 -28.44 -22.61 -30.95
CA ALA A 31 -27.10 -23.18 -30.75
C ALA A 31 -26.02 -22.31 -31.40
N VAL A 32 -26.19 -21.95 -32.68
CA VAL A 32 -25.27 -21.09 -33.41
C VAL A 32 -25.25 -19.68 -32.81
N ARG A 33 -26.42 -19.08 -32.51
CA ARG A 33 -26.50 -17.76 -31.84
C ARG A 33 -25.67 -17.71 -30.56
N ARG A 34 -25.76 -18.74 -29.71
CA ARG A 34 -24.96 -18.86 -28.48
C ARG A 34 -23.47 -19.03 -28.77
N ALA A 35 -23.10 -19.84 -29.78
CA ALA A 35 -21.71 -20.06 -30.17
C ALA A 35 -21.06 -18.76 -30.69
N THR A 36 -21.73 -18.04 -31.60
CA THR A 36 -21.24 -16.78 -32.15
C THR A 36 -21.17 -15.70 -31.07
N ALA A 37 -22.18 -15.62 -30.18
CA ALA A 37 -22.14 -14.72 -29.03
C ALA A 37 -20.95 -15.00 -28.10
N LYS A 38 -20.61 -16.27 -27.89
CA LYS A 38 -19.42 -16.67 -27.12
C LYS A 38 -18.13 -16.19 -27.79
N LEU A 39 -17.99 -16.33 -29.12
CA LEU A 39 -16.81 -15.83 -29.85
C LEU A 39 -16.63 -14.32 -29.69
N PHE A 40 -17.69 -13.54 -29.92
CA PHE A 40 -17.64 -12.09 -29.70
C PHE A 40 -17.33 -11.72 -28.25
N LYS A 41 -17.91 -12.45 -27.28
CA LYS A 41 -17.66 -12.25 -25.85
C LYS A 41 -16.20 -12.52 -25.49
N THR A 42 -15.60 -13.60 -25.99
CA THR A 42 -14.19 -13.94 -25.77
C THR A 42 -13.26 -12.81 -26.24
N VAL A 43 -13.46 -12.28 -27.45
CA VAL A 43 -12.65 -11.17 -27.98
C VAL A 43 -12.85 -9.90 -27.15
N LYS A 44 -14.09 -9.59 -26.78
CA LYS A 44 -14.42 -8.43 -25.93
C LYS A 44 -13.75 -8.53 -24.55
N ASP A 45 -13.81 -9.69 -23.93
CA ASP A 45 -13.23 -9.94 -22.61
C ASP A 45 -11.70 -9.90 -22.66
N SER A 46 -11.08 -10.45 -23.71
CA SER A 46 -9.64 -10.36 -23.95
C SER A 46 -9.18 -8.89 -24.09
N ARG A 47 -9.81 -8.12 -24.98
CA ARG A 47 -9.50 -6.69 -25.16
C ARG A 47 -9.69 -5.88 -23.87
N ARG A 48 -10.72 -6.21 -23.09
CA ARG A 48 -10.97 -5.57 -21.78
C ARG A 48 -9.89 -5.96 -20.75
N ALA A 49 -9.40 -7.19 -20.77
CA ALA A 49 -8.31 -7.64 -19.91
C ALA A 49 -6.99 -6.94 -20.28
N GLU A 50 -6.62 -6.91 -21.56
CA GLU A 50 -5.44 -6.20 -22.06
C GLU A 50 -5.47 -4.71 -21.71
N ARG A 51 -6.61 -4.03 -21.91
CA ARG A 51 -6.75 -2.62 -21.52
C ARG A 51 -6.56 -2.43 -20.01
N ARG A 52 -7.12 -3.32 -19.18
CA ARG A 52 -6.94 -3.27 -17.72
C ARG A 52 -5.49 -3.50 -17.32
N ALA A 53 -4.82 -4.49 -17.93
CA ALA A 53 -3.41 -4.77 -17.68
C ALA A 53 -2.51 -3.58 -18.02
N ARG A 54 -2.74 -2.91 -19.16
CA ARG A 54 -2.00 -1.69 -19.53
C ARG A 54 -2.17 -0.57 -18.52
N VAL A 55 -3.41 -0.33 -18.07
CA VAL A 55 -3.69 0.69 -17.05
C VAL A 55 -3.02 0.35 -15.73
N MET A 56 -3.11 -0.91 -15.28
CA MET A 56 -2.48 -1.36 -14.05
C MET A 56 -0.96 -1.22 -14.10
N ALA A 57 -0.32 -1.64 -15.19
CA ALA A 57 1.13 -1.55 -15.36
C ALA A 57 1.62 -0.09 -15.35
N ALA A 58 0.90 0.83 -15.99
CA ALA A 58 1.25 2.25 -15.96
C ALA A 58 1.11 2.85 -14.54
N ASP A 59 -0.02 2.58 -13.87
CA ASP A 59 -0.26 3.07 -12.50
C ASP A 59 0.70 2.45 -11.47
N GLU A 60 1.11 1.20 -11.69
CA GLU A 60 2.11 0.50 -10.88
C GLU A 60 3.50 1.09 -11.07
N ALA A 61 3.90 1.43 -12.30
CA ALA A 61 5.16 2.12 -12.57
C ALA A 61 5.25 3.47 -11.86
N VAL A 62 4.17 4.27 -11.89
CA VAL A 62 4.08 5.54 -11.14
C VAL A 62 4.18 5.29 -9.63
N THR A 63 3.47 4.27 -9.13
CA THR A 63 3.49 3.93 -7.69
C THR A 63 4.89 3.50 -7.24
N ALA A 64 5.56 2.66 -8.02
CA ALA A 64 6.90 2.14 -7.75
C ALA A 64 8.00 3.22 -7.80
N ALA A 65 7.75 4.35 -8.46
CA ALA A 65 8.66 5.49 -8.47
C ALA A 65 8.63 6.30 -7.15
N THR A 66 7.57 6.15 -6.33
CA THR A 66 7.44 6.89 -5.07
C THR A 66 8.34 6.34 -3.96
N ALA A 67 8.78 7.19 -3.03
CA ALA A 67 9.59 6.76 -1.89
C ALA A 67 8.90 5.70 -1.02
N THR A 68 7.58 5.83 -0.83
CA THR A 68 6.81 4.96 0.08
C THR A 68 6.34 3.66 -0.56
N ALA A 69 6.38 3.51 -1.89
CA ALA A 69 6.05 2.26 -2.57
C ALA A 69 7.16 1.76 -3.51
N ALA A 70 8.37 2.30 -3.36
CA ALA A 70 9.54 1.78 -4.06
C ALA A 70 9.73 0.28 -3.75
N PRO A 71 9.94 -0.59 -4.76
CA PRO A 71 10.14 -2.02 -4.55
C PRO A 71 11.31 -2.36 -3.61
N GLY A 72 12.32 -1.49 -3.53
CA GLY A 72 13.46 -1.61 -2.62
C GLY A 72 13.22 -1.09 -1.20
N ARG A 73 11.99 -0.70 -0.84
CA ARG A 73 11.67 -0.19 0.50
C ARG A 73 11.81 -1.32 1.53
N ILE A 74 12.71 -1.10 2.49
CA ILE A 74 12.90 -1.98 3.65
C ILE A 74 12.36 -1.25 4.89
N ASP A 75 11.26 -1.76 5.45
CA ASP A 75 10.66 -1.27 6.70
C ASP A 75 11.35 -1.91 7.92
N ASP A 76 12.66 -1.68 8.10
CA ASP A 76 13.41 -2.02 9.31
C ASP A 76 14.16 -0.79 9.83
N GLU A 77 13.98 -0.41 11.09
CA GLU A 77 14.47 0.88 11.58
C GLU A 77 15.93 0.85 12.03
N THR A 78 16.52 -0.35 12.06
CA THR A 78 17.93 -0.58 12.39
C THR A 78 18.79 -0.86 11.18
N GLN A 79 18.17 -1.18 10.03
CA GLN A 79 18.83 -1.44 8.75
C GLN A 79 18.18 -0.63 7.60
N GLY A 80 17.34 0.34 7.94
CA GLY A 80 16.48 1.04 7.01
C GLY A 80 17.27 2.02 6.18
N SER A 81 17.16 1.87 4.86
CA SER A 81 17.59 2.91 3.93
C SER A 81 16.66 4.13 4.10
N PRO A 82 17.19 5.36 4.03
CA PRO A 82 16.33 6.55 3.97
C PRO A 82 15.26 6.39 2.88
N LEU A 83 14.02 6.80 3.19
CA LEU A 83 12.95 6.80 2.20
C LEU A 83 13.24 7.86 1.15
N VAL A 84 13.91 7.46 0.07
CA VAL A 84 14.23 8.33 -1.06
C VAL A 84 13.31 7.99 -2.22
N SER A 85 12.79 9.02 -2.88
CA SER A 85 12.02 8.86 -4.11
C SER A 85 12.97 8.66 -5.28
N ASN A 86 12.60 7.78 -6.22
CA ASN A 86 13.31 7.65 -7.49
C ASN A 86 12.78 8.62 -8.55
N ALA A 87 11.79 9.46 -8.21
CA ALA A 87 11.22 10.43 -9.11
C ALA A 87 12.17 11.61 -9.38
N LEU A 88 12.19 12.09 -10.62
CA LEU A 88 12.89 13.31 -11.01
C LEU A 88 12.01 14.53 -10.66
N GLY A 89 12.02 14.93 -9.38
CA GLY A 89 11.30 16.10 -8.88
C GLY A 89 10.22 15.77 -7.85
N ALA A 90 9.25 16.68 -7.69
CA ALA A 90 8.22 16.59 -6.64
C ALA A 90 7.06 15.64 -6.95
N SER A 91 6.95 15.14 -8.19
CA SER A 91 5.89 14.23 -8.64
C SER A 91 6.48 12.93 -9.19
N ALA A 92 5.85 11.80 -8.87
CA ALA A 92 6.18 10.49 -9.42
C ALA A 92 5.48 10.21 -10.76
N GLY A 93 4.54 11.07 -11.18
CA GLY A 93 3.78 10.95 -12.42
C GLY A 93 2.28 11.02 -12.22
N THR A 94 1.53 10.70 -13.28
CA THR A 94 0.06 10.79 -13.31
C THR A 94 -0.55 9.41 -13.57
N LEU A 95 -1.49 9.01 -12.73
CA LEU A 95 -2.25 7.76 -12.86
C LEU A 95 -3.26 7.87 -14.00
N LEU A 96 -3.43 6.78 -14.74
CA LEU A 96 -4.50 6.61 -15.72
C LEU A 96 -5.86 6.40 -15.04
N ARG A 97 -5.88 5.90 -13.80
CA ARG A 97 -7.09 5.77 -13.00
C ARG A 97 -6.98 6.53 -11.69
N ALA A 98 -7.91 7.46 -11.48
CA ALA A 98 -7.97 8.20 -10.23
C ALA A 98 -8.14 7.29 -9.01
N ARG A 99 -7.34 7.55 -7.97
CA ARG A 99 -7.39 6.89 -6.65
C ARG A 99 -7.98 7.83 -5.60
N ALA A 100 -8.53 7.27 -4.53
CA ALA A 100 -8.99 8.06 -3.39
C ALA A 100 -7.82 8.34 -2.44
N CYS A 101 -7.67 9.58 -2.01
CA CYS A 101 -6.68 9.97 -0.99
C CYS A 101 -6.95 9.23 0.32
N TYR A 102 -5.92 8.70 0.97
CA TYR A 102 -6.06 7.99 2.23
C TYR A 102 -6.64 8.87 3.35
N ILE A 103 -6.37 10.18 3.33
CA ILE A 103 -6.84 11.14 4.33
C ILE A 103 -8.19 11.74 3.94
N CYS A 104 -8.22 12.63 2.94
CA CYS A 104 -9.42 13.41 2.62
C CYS A 104 -10.42 12.69 1.70
N LYS A 105 -10.08 11.48 1.20
CA LYS A 105 -10.91 10.66 0.30
C LYS A 105 -11.19 11.26 -1.09
N ASN A 106 -10.74 12.48 -1.38
CA ASN A 106 -10.82 13.07 -2.73
C ASN A 106 -10.09 12.21 -3.76
N ARG A 107 -10.62 12.21 -4.99
CA ARG A 107 -10.02 11.51 -6.13
C ARG A 107 -8.87 12.34 -6.70
N TYR A 108 -7.74 11.70 -6.97
CA TYR A 108 -6.56 12.34 -7.57
C TYR A 108 -5.89 11.40 -8.57
N VAL A 109 -5.15 11.98 -9.52
CA VAL A 109 -4.33 11.26 -10.51
C VAL A 109 -2.87 11.64 -10.41
N ASP A 110 -2.55 12.87 -10.01
CA ASP A 110 -1.16 13.32 -9.86
C ASP A 110 -0.57 12.80 -8.55
N VAL A 111 0.52 12.04 -8.66
CA VAL A 111 1.13 11.31 -7.55
C VAL A 111 2.35 12.04 -7.05
N ASP A 112 2.37 12.28 -5.75
CA ASP A 112 3.51 12.85 -5.07
C ASP A 112 4.75 11.94 -5.15
N ALA A 113 5.94 12.54 -5.27
CA ALA A 113 7.20 11.79 -5.30
C ALA A 113 7.43 10.95 -4.03
N PHE A 114 6.91 11.38 -2.87
CA PHE A 114 7.07 10.66 -1.61
C PHE A 114 5.88 9.72 -1.34
N TYR A 115 4.64 10.25 -1.40
CA TYR A 115 3.42 9.54 -0.96
C TYR A 115 2.51 9.07 -2.11
N HIS A 116 2.49 7.76 -2.38
CA HIS A 116 1.61 7.17 -3.39
C HIS A 116 0.12 7.05 -3.02
N GLN A 117 -0.25 7.30 -1.75
CA GLN A 117 -1.62 7.15 -1.23
C GLN A 117 -2.28 8.49 -0.87
N LEU A 118 -1.62 9.62 -1.08
CA LEU A 118 -2.11 10.94 -0.71
C LEU A 118 -2.27 11.80 -1.96
N CYS A 119 -3.33 12.62 -2.01
CA CYS A 119 -3.41 13.69 -3.01
C CYS A 119 -2.32 14.74 -2.75
N PRO A 120 -1.94 15.56 -3.75
CA PRO A 120 -0.81 16.50 -3.63
C PRO A 120 -0.86 17.39 -2.38
N SER A 121 -2.02 17.97 -2.06
CA SER A 121 -2.19 18.84 -0.88
C SER A 121 -2.02 18.10 0.44
N CYS A 122 -2.57 16.88 0.57
CA CYS A 122 -2.36 16.06 1.76
C CYS A 122 -0.90 15.59 1.87
N ALA A 123 -0.26 15.28 0.75
CA ALA A 123 1.15 14.88 0.73
C ALA A 123 2.06 16.02 1.23
N GLU A 124 1.84 17.24 0.72
CA GLU A 124 2.56 18.44 1.15
C GLU A 124 2.41 18.71 2.65
N LEU A 125 1.16 18.72 3.15
CA LEU A 125 0.89 18.88 4.58
C LEU A 125 1.59 17.82 5.43
N ASN A 126 1.60 16.55 5.00
CA ASN A 126 2.26 15.50 5.77
C ASN A 126 3.78 15.59 5.70
N ARG A 127 4.35 16.06 4.59
CA ARG A 127 5.79 16.36 4.50
C ARG A 127 6.19 17.49 5.45
N SER A 128 5.42 18.58 5.52
CA SER A 128 5.74 19.72 6.38
C SER A 128 5.79 19.35 7.87
N HIS A 129 5.09 18.29 8.28
CA HIS A 129 5.10 17.79 9.67
C HIS A 129 6.09 16.65 9.92
N ARG A 130 6.75 16.12 8.88
CA ARG A 130 7.61 14.92 9.01
C ARG A 130 8.80 15.16 9.93
N ASP A 131 9.42 16.33 9.79
CA ASP A 131 10.63 16.73 10.51
C ASP A 131 10.33 17.72 11.65
N ALA A 132 9.05 17.93 11.98
CA ALA A 132 8.65 18.77 13.09
C ALA A 132 9.21 18.20 14.41
N ARG A 133 9.76 19.10 15.23
CA ARG A 133 10.35 18.80 16.55
C ARG A 133 9.64 19.61 17.61
N THR A 134 9.68 19.14 18.85
CA THR A 134 9.15 19.85 20.01
C THR A 134 10.08 19.63 21.21
N ASP A 135 10.18 20.58 22.12
CA ASP A 135 10.92 20.36 23.37
C ASP A 135 10.01 19.61 24.37
N LEU A 136 10.44 18.41 24.75
CA LEU A 136 9.78 17.54 25.73
C LEU A 136 10.63 17.35 26.98
N THR A 137 11.63 18.21 27.21
CA THR A 137 12.44 18.17 28.42
C THR A 137 11.56 18.21 29.67
N GLY A 138 11.85 17.32 30.63
CA GLY A 138 11.06 17.17 31.86
C GLY A 138 9.72 16.43 31.70
N ARG A 139 9.35 16.00 30.48
CA ARG A 139 8.15 15.19 30.24
C ARG A 139 8.46 13.70 30.35
N ARG A 140 7.46 12.93 30.79
CA ARG A 140 7.47 11.47 30.82
C ARG A 140 6.46 10.94 29.80
N ALA A 141 6.86 9.95 28.99
CA ALA A 141 6.01 9.31 28.00
C ALA A 141 5.97 7.79 28.22
N LEU A 142 4.78 7.21 28.17
CA LEU A 142 4.58 5.76 28.08
C LEU A 142 4.16 5.41 26.65
N LEU A 143 4.91 4.52 26.01
CA LEU A 143 4.63 4.07 24.66
C LEU A 143 4.49 2.54 24.63
N THR A 144 3.30 2.07 24.27
CA THR A 144 3.08 0.65 24.06
C THR A 144 3.60 0.21 22.69
N GLY A 145 4.30 -0.94 22.64
CA GLY A 145 4.81 -1.48 21.39
C GLY A 145 5.98 -0.70 20.75
N GLY A 146 6.88 -0.13 21.56
CA GLY A 146 7.95 0.75 21.07
C GLY A 146 9.18 0.06 20.43
N ARG A 147 9.19 -1.27 20.31
CA ARG A 147 10.39 -2.01 19.86
C ARG A 147 10.74 -1.84 18.38
N ALA A 148 9.74 -1.74 17.51
CA ALA A 148 9.94 -1.84 16.05
C ALA A 148 8.87 -1.05 15.29
N LYS A 149 9.08 -0.90 13.98
CA LYS A 149 8.15 -0.19 13.09
C LYS A 149 7.88 1.24 13.59
N ILE A 150 6.66 1.72 13.35
CA ILE A 150 6.18 3.02 13.82
C ILE A 150 6.42 3.27 15.32
N GLY A 151 6.34 2.24 16.16
CA GLY A 151 6.59 2.36 17.60
C GLY A 151 8.03 2.79 17.90
N MET A 152 9.02 2.23 17.19
CA MET A 152 10.41 2.64 17.37
C MET A 152 10.66 4.07 16.89
N TYR A 153 10.08 4.48 15.75
CA TYR A 153 10.18 5.87 15.30
C TYR A 153 9.55 6.88 16.27
N ILE A 154 8.41 6.54 16.86
CA ILE A 154 7.77 7.39 17.89
C ILE A 154 8.68 7.47 19.11
N ALA A 155 9.22 6.34 19.60
CA ALA A 155 10.14 6.33 20.74
C ALA A 155 11.38 7.19 20.47
N LEU A 156 12.01 7.04 19.30
CA LEU A 156 13.18 7.84 18.92
C LEU A 156 12.86 9.32 18.86
N ARG A 157 11.70 9.72 18.31
CA ARG A 157 11.29 11.13 18.33
C ARG A 157 11.13 11.67 19.74
N LEU A 158 10.39 10.96 20.61
CA LEU A 158 10.21 11.36 22.01
C LEU A 158 11.55 11.51 22.75
N LEU A 159 12.46 10.57 22.56
CA LEU A 159 13.79 10.56 23.19
C LEU A 159 14.66 11.71 22.68
N ARG A 160 14.71 11.92 21.35
CA ARG A 160 15.46 13.00 20.71
C ARG A 160 14.88 14.38 21.01
N ASP A 161 13.61 14.45 21.35
CA ASP A 161 12.92 15.65 21.82
C ASP A 161 13.07 15.88 23.34
N GLY A 162 13.77 15.00 24.06
CA GLY A 162 14.14 15.21 25.47
C GLY A 162 13.26 14.51 26.50
N ALA A 163 12.24 13.75 26.08
CA ALA A 163 11.35 13.06 27.01
C ALA A 163 12.02 11.85 27.69
N HIS A 164 11.67 11.60 28.95
CA HIS A 164 11.85 10.29 29.58
C HIS A 164 10.82 9.32 29.03
N THR A 165 11.27 8.32 28.28
CA THR A 165 10.37 7.44 27.51
C THR A 165 10.43 6.03 28.06
N THR A 166 9.28 5.54 28.53
CA THR A 166 9.08 4.13 28.84
C THR A 166 8.42 3.44 27.67
N ILE A 167 9.09 2.46 27.07
CA ILE A 167 8.49 1.62 26.02
C ILE A 167 8.13 0.26 26.56
N THR A 168 7.08 -0.34 25.98
CA THR A 168 6.70 -1.72 26.29
C THR A 168 6.90 -2.65 25.10
N THR A 169 7.26 -3.91 25.38
CA THR A 169 7.38 -4.96 24.35
C THR A 169 7.41 -6.36 24.97
N ARG A 170 7.00 -7.37 24.20
CA ARG A 170 7.22 -8.79 24.58
C ARG A 170 8.67 -9.25 24.37
N PHE A 171 9.52 -8.43 23.76
CA PHE A 171 10.90 -8.79 23.40
C PHE A 171 11.91 -7.74 23.89
N PRO A 172 12.11 -7.59 25.20
CA PRO A 172 12.90 -6.50 25.78
C PRO A 172 14.39 -6.57 25.39
N ARG A 173 14.98 -7.77 25.31
CA ARG A 173 16.38 -7.94 24.89
C ARG A 173 16.64 -7.45 23.46
N ASP A 174 15.70 -7.72 22.55
CA ASP A 174 15.77 -7.23 21.18
C ASP A 174 15.64 -5.70 21.14
N ALA A 175 14.72 -5.12 21.93
CA ALA A 175 14.62 -3.67 22.04
C ALA A 175 15.92 -3.03 22.53
N VAL A 176 16.52 -3.56 23.61
CA VAL A 176 17.82 -3.06 24.12
C VAL A 176 18.86 -3.01 23.00
N ARG A 177 19.04 -4.13 22.26
CA ARG A 177 19.98 -4.21 21.14
C ARG A 177 19.70 -3.16 20.07
N ARG A 178 18.43 -2.98 19.68
CA ARG A 178 18.03 -2.02 18.62
C ARG A 178 18.28 -0.57 19.03
N PHE A 179 17.87 -0.18 20.25
CA PHE A 179 18.05 1.20 20.72
C PHE A 179 19.52 1.53 21.03
N ALA A 180 20.27 0.61 21.64
CA ALA A 180 21.70 0.81 21.90
C ALA A 180 22.54 0.82 20.61
N GLY A 181 22.07 0.18 19.54
CA GLY A 181 22.73 0.20 18.23
C GLY A 181 22.53 1.48 17.43
N MET A 182 21.71 2.43 17.91
CA MET A 182 21.51 3.70 17.22
C MET A 182 22.77 4.57 17.33
N PRO A 183 23.23 5.24 16.24
CA PRO A 183 24.44 6.05 16.26
C PRO A 183 24.42 7.18 17.29
N ASP A 184 23.24 7.74 17.55
CA ASP A 184 23.00 8.85 18.47
C ASP A 184 22.53 8.39 19.86
N SER A 185 22.61 7.08 20.16
CA SER A 185 22.05 6.52 21.40
C SER A 185 22.63 7.13 22.68
N ALA A 186 23.92 7.49 22.68
CA ALA A 186 24.58 8.07 23.85
C ALA A 186 23.86 9.33 24.39
N ASP A 187 23.21 10.11 23.52
CA ASP A 187 22.57 11.38 23.85
C ASP A 187 21.24 11.23 24.63
N TRP A 188 20.61 10.07 24.55
CA TRP A 188 19.25 9.87 25.07
C TRP A 188 18.99 8.51 25.72
N LEU A 189 19.89 7.53 25.60
CA LEU A 189 19.67 6.17 26.11
C LEU A 189 19.44 6.14 27.62
N HIS A 190 20.05 7.07 28.37
CA HIS A 190 19.83 7.26 29.81
C HIS A 190 18.38 7.67 30.17
N ARG A 191 17.58 8.12 29.20
CA ARG A 191 16.16 8.47 29.36
C ARG A 191 15.20 7.36 28.92
N LEU A 192 15.70 6.26 28.36
CA LEU A 192 14.90 5.14 27.88
C LEU A 192 14.72 4.07 28.97
N ARG A 193 13.47 3.74 29.31
CA ARG A 193 13.11 2.56 30.09
C ARG A 193 12.40 1.54 29.20
N ILE A 194 12.81 0.28 29.25
CA ILE A 194 12.20 -0.81 28.48
C ILE A 194 11.50 -1.77 29.44
N VAL A 195 10.21 -1.98 29.25
CA VAL A 195 9.41 -2.93 30.05
C VAL A 195 9.01 -4.13 29.20
N GLY A 196 9.42 -5.32 29.66
CA GLY A 196 8.94 -6.60 29.15
C GLY A 196 7.52 -6.86 29.64
N ILE A 197 6.55 -6.95 28.72
CA ILE A 197 5.14 -7.18 29.08
C ILE A 197 4.38 -7.87 27.94
N ASP A 198 3.43 -8.73 28.31
CA ASP A 198 2.38 -9.22 27.41
C ASP A 198 1.06 -8.49 27.70
N LEU A 199 0.66 -7.57 26.82
CA LEU A 199 -0.58 -6.80 26.97
C LEU A 199 -1.86 -7.64 26.84
N ARG A 200 -1.74 -8.94 26.53
CA ARG A 200 -2.87 -9.88 26.58
C ARG A 200 -3.18 -10.35 28.00
N ASP A 201 -2.27 -10.13 28.95
CA ASP A 201 -2.42 -10.45 30.36
C ASP A 201 -2.85 -9.19 31.14
N PRO A 202 -4.12 -9.08 31.58
CA PRO A 202 -4.62 -7.91 32.28
C PRO A 202 -3.88 -7.62 33.59
N ALA A 203 -3.38 -8.64 34.29
CA ALA A 203 -2.65 -8.45 35.55
C ALA A 203 -1.35 -7.68 35.32
N GLN A 204 -0.64 -7.98 34.23
CA GLN A 204 0.56 -7.23 33.86
C GLN A 204 0.24 -5.80 33.42
N VAL A 205 -0.91 -5.57 32.77
CA VAL A 205 -1.35 -4.22 32.39
C VAL A 205 -1.60 -3.36 33.63
N ILE A 206 -2.27 -3.92 34.64
CA ILE A 206 -2.52 -3.24 35.92
C ILE A 206 -1.21 -2.92 36.62
N SER A 207 -0.32 -3.92 36.77
CA SER A 207 1.00 -3.73 37.40
C SER A 207 1.84 -2.67 36.68
N LEU A 208 1.80 -2.63 35.35
CA LEU A 208 2.46 -1.58 34.58
C LEU A 208 1.88 -0.21 34.91
N ALA A 209 0.55 -0.07 34.91
CA ALA A 209 -0.13 1.19 35.18
C ALA A 209 0.23 1.75 36.57
N GLU A 210 0.28 0.88 37.59
CA GLU A 210 0.71 1.25 38.94
C GLU A 210 2.17 1.68 38.99
N SER A 211 3.05 1.06 38.21
CA SER A 211 4.49 1.36 38.20
C SER A 211 4.87 2.67 37.48
N VAL A 212 3.95 3.26 36.74
CA VAL A 212 4.17 4.47 35.94
C VAL A 212 3.34 5.67 36.37
N ALA A 213 2.32 5.47 37.20
CA ALA A 213 1.60 6.51 37.92
C ALA A 213 2.57 7.41 38.72
#